data_AF-A0A9D0GCF2-F1
#
_entry.id   AF-A0A9D0GCF2-F1
#
_cell.length_a   1.000
_cell.length_b   1.000
_cell.length_c   1.000
_cell.angle_alpha   90.00
_cell.angle_beta   90.00
_cell.angle_gamma   90.00
#
_symmetry.space_group_name_H-M   'P 1'
#
loop_
_entity.id
_entity.type
_entity.pdbx_description
1 polymer ?
#
loop_
_entity_poly.entity_id
_entity_poly.type
_entity_poly.pdbx_seq_one_letter_code
_entity_poly.pdbx_strand_id
1 'polypeptide(L)'
;MLNGQSGMLEAQIAQAALQSAQLQQELAQLQVGHLTLQAPIRGEIQEILVHAGEAAIPGQPLVLLLDPDALFLTVYLPQQH
;
A
#
# COMPACT_ATOMS: atom_id res chain seq x y z
N MET A 1 46.86 0.80 -21.85
CA MET A 1 45.65 0.10 -21.36
C MET A 1 44.83 0.91 -20.33
N LEU A 2 45.13 2.20 -20.12
CA LEU A 2 44.49 3.04 -19.08
C LEU A 2 43.13 3.65 -19.47
N ASN A 3 42.80 3.72 -20.77
CA ASN A 3 41.55 4.37 -21.22
C ASN A 3 40.30 3.48 -21.08
N GLY A 4 40.45 2.16 -20.95
CA GLY A 4 39.31 1.24 -20.79
C GLY A 4 38.68 1.29 -19.41
N GLN A 5 39.46 1.59 -18.36
CA GLN A 5 38.96 1.62 -16.97
C GLN A 5 38.13 2.87 -16.67
N SER A 6 38.47 4.04 -17.22
CA SER A 6 37.69 5.27 -17.03
C SER A 6 36.30 5.16 -17.65
N GLY A 7 36.20 4.63 -18.88
CA GLY A 7 34.90 4.42 -19.53
C GLY A 7 34.01 3.40 -18.81
N MET A 8 34.60 2.36 -18.19
CA MET A 8 33.86 1.42 -17.36
C MET A 8 33.36 2.04 -16.04
N LEU A 9 34.11 2.96 -15.45
CA LEU A 9 33.68 3.69 -14.25
C LEU A 9 32.53 4.65 -14.59
N GLU A 10 32.64 5.39 -15.68
CA GLU A 10 31.57 6.29 -16.16
C GLU A 10 30.28 5.52 -16.47
N ALA A 11 30.38 4.37 -17.14
CA ALA A 11 29.24 3.50 -17.42
C ALA A 11 28.58 2.98 -16.14
N GLN A 12 29.36 2.57 -15.14
CA GLN A 12 28.85 2.13 -13.84
C GLN A 12 28.16 3.27 -13.07
N ILE A 13 28.73 4.48 -13.09
CA ILE A 13 28.12 5.66 -12.47
C ILE A 13 26.79 6.00 -13.16
N ALA A 14 26.77 5.97 -14.49
CA ALA A 14 25.55 6.23 -15.26
C ALA A 14 24.47 5.17 -14.98
N GLN A 15 24.85 3.90 -14.88
CA GLN A 15 23.93 2.81 -14.51
C GLN A 15 23.40 2.94 -13.08
N ALA A 16 24.25 3.28 -12.12
CA ALA A 16 23.83 3.53 -10.74
C ALA A 16 22.87 4.73 -10.65
N ALA A 17 23.16 5.81 -11.39
CA ALA A 17 22.28 6.97 -11.47
C ALA A 17 20.92 6.63 -12.10
N LEU A 18 20.91 5.84 -13.18
CA LEU A 18 19.69 5.35 -13.81
C LEU A 18 18.87 4.49 -12.83
N GLN A 19 19.53 3.55 -12.15
CA GLN A 19 18.87 2.69 -11.17
C GLN A 19 18.27 3.51 -10.02
N SER A 20 18.99 4.51 -9.52
CA SER A 20 18.49 5.41 -8.47
C SER A 20 17.25 6.19 -8.95
N ALA A 21 17.30 6.74 -10.17
CA ALA A 21 16.17 7.46 -10.75
C ALA A 21 14.95 6.55 -10.95
N GLN A 22 15.15 5.30 -11.36
CA GLN A 22 14.09 4.31 -11.50
C GLN A 22 13.42 4.00 -10.15
N LEU A 23 14.21 3.77 -9.10
CA LEU A 23 13.69 3.54 -7.75
C LEU A 23 12.90 4.75 -7.22
N GLN A 24 13.37 5.97 -7.48
CA GLN A 24 12.64 7.19 -7.12
C GLN A 24 11.30 7.29 -7.86
N GLN A 25 11.28 6.93 -9.14
CA GLN A 25 10.06 6.90 -9.94
C GLN A 25 9.07 5.83 -9.45
N GLU A 26 9.56 4.64 -9.08
CA GLU A 26 8.74 3.58 -8.49
C GLU A 26 8.14 4.01 -7.14
N LEU A 27 8.94 4.62 -6.27
CA LEU A 27 8.45 5.17 -5.00
C LEU A 27 7.40 6.26 -5.21
N ALA A 28 7.60 7.18 -6.16
CA ALA A 28 6.62 8.21 -6.49
C ALA A 28 5.31 7.60 -7.02
N GLN A 29 5.38 6.54 -7.83
CA GLN A 29 4.20 5.83 -8.30
C GLN A 29 3.43 5.14 -7.17
N LEU A 30 4.13 4.52 -6.22
CA LEU A 30 3.49 3.94 -5.04
C LEU A 30 2.78 5.00 -4.18
N GLN A 31 3.42 6.16 -3.98
CA GLN A 31 2.81 7.28 -3.27
C GLN A 31 1.53 7.77 -3.94
N VAL A 32 1.54 7.91 -5.27
CA VAL A 32 0.33 8.26 -6.04
C VAL A 32 -0.73 7.17 -5.95
N GLY A 33 -0.32 5.90 -6.02
CA GLY A 33 -1.23 4.75 -5.88
C GLY A 33 -1.97 4.76 -4.53
N HIS A 34 -1.30 5.16 -3.46
CA HIS A 34 -1.92 5.28 -2.13
C HIS A 34 -2.90 6.45 -1.97
N LEU A 35 -2.99 7.38 -2.94
CA LEU A 35 -3.98 8.47 -2.92
C LEU A 35 -5.41 7.98 -3.24
N THR A 36 -5.54 6.78 -3.83
CA THR A 36 -6.83 6.17 -4.13
C THR A 36 -6.96 4.86 -3.37
N LEU A 37 -7.91 4.81 -2.45
CA LEU A 37 -8.23 3.59 -1.73
C LEU A 37 -9.24 2.77 -2.53
N GLN A 38 -8.91 1.51 -2.78
CA GLN A 38 -9.81 0.55 -3.41
C GLN A 38 -10.32 -0.44 -2.37
N ALA A 39 -11.55 -0.93 -2.56
CA ALA A 39 -12.11 -1.94 -1.68
C ALA A 39 -11.30 -3.24 -1.78
N PRO A 40 -10.79 -3.79 -0.66
CA PRO A 40 -9.96 -5.00 -0.68
C PRO A 40 -10.78 -6.27 -0.94
N ILE A 41 -12.08 -6.22 -0.65
CA ILE A 41 -13.03 -7.32 -0.84
C ILE A 41 -14.34 -6.79 -1.44
N ARG A 42 -15.14 -7.69 -2.00
CA ARG A 42 -16.54 -7.40 -2.30
C ARG A 42 -17.30 -7.35 -0.98
N GLY A 43 -18.04 -6.27 -0.74
CA GLY A 43 -18.80 -6.11 0.49
C GLY A 43 -19.71 -4.89 0.44
N GLU A 44 -20.37 -4.62 1.56
CA GLU A 44 -21.25 -3.47 1.73
C GLU A 44 -20.61 -2.46 2.69
N ILE A 45 -20.65 -1.17 2.33
CA ILE A 45 -20.19 -0.10 3.22
C ILE A 45 -21.23 0.09 4.31
N GLN A 46 -20.85 -0.21 5.54
CA GLN A 46 -21.72 -0.04 6.70
C GLN A 46 -21.65 1.41 7.21
N GLU A 47 -20.43 1.97 7.27
CA GLU A 47 -20.21 3.34 7.75
C GLU A 47 -18.96 3.96 7.12
N ILE A 48 -19.00 5.26 6.87
CA ILE A 48 -17.82 6.06 6.51
C ILE A 48 -17.47 6.92 7.73
N LEU A 49 -16.24 6.75 8.23
CA LEU A 49 -15.77 7.32 9.49
C LEU A 49 -15.10 8.69 9.33
N VAL A 50 -14.87 9.13 8.09
CA VAL A 50 -14.23 10.41 7.74
C VAL A 50 -15.05 11.18 6.74
N HIS A 51 -14.95 12.51 6.79
CA HIS A 51 -15.67 13.40 5.90
C HIS A 51 -14.73 14.07 4.89
N ALA A 52 -15.31 14.52 3.78
CA ALA A 52 -14.56 15.27 2.77
C ALA A 52 -13.95 16.54 3.39
N GLY A 53 -12.65 16.74 3.17
CA GLY A 53 -11.90 17.87 3.72
C GLY A 53 -11.16 17.55 5.03
N GLU A 54 -11.41 16.38 5.64
CA GLU A 54 -10.63 15.89 6.77
C GLU A 54 -9.32 15.25 6.30
N ALA A 55 -8.28 15.35 7.12
CA ALA A 55 -7.00 14.70 6.85
C ALA A 55 -7.07 13.21 7.20
N ALA A 56 -6.79 12.33 6.24
CA ALA A 56 -6.63 10.90 6.48
C ALA A 56 -5.16 10.56 6.80
N ILE A 57 -4.91 9.91 7.93
CA ILE A 57 -3.57 9.51 8.37
C ILE A 57 -3.38 8.00 8.13
N PRO A 58 -2.18 7.52 7.71
CA PRO A 58 -1.92 6.09 7.60
C PRO A 58 -2.27 5.32 8.88
N GLY A 59 -3.05 4.24 8.72
CA GLY A 59 -3.52 3.41 9.84
C GLY A 59 -4.80 3.91 10.52
N GLN A 60 -5.30 5.10 10.17
CA GLN A 60 -6.61 5.56 10.62
C GLN A 60 -7.72 4.76 9.91
N PRO A 61 -8.71 4.23 10.64
CA PRO A 61 -9.87 3.62 10.02
C PRO A 61 -10.72 4.69 9.32
N LEU A 62 -11.04 4.47 8.05
CA LEU A 62 -11.79 5.43 7.23
C LEU A 62 -13.19 4.92 6.86
N VAL A 63 -13.35 3.61 6.68
CA VAL A 63 -14.60 2.96 6.24
C VAL A 63 -14.75 1.63 6.96
N LEU A 64 -15.98 1.32 7.39
CA LEU A 64 -16.38 0.00 7.85
C LEU A 64 -17.01 -0.78 6.69
N LEU A 65 -16.33 -1.82 6.23
CA LEU A 65 -16.79 -2.68 5.13
C LEU A 65 -17.20 -4.04 5.69
N LEU A 66 -18.43 -4.47 5.37
CA LEU A 66 -18.97 -5.76 5.78
C LEU A 66 -18.90 -6.76 4.62
N ASP A 67 -18.41 -7.96 4.89
CA ASP A 67 -18.50 -9.09 3.97
C ASP A 67 -19.82 -9.84 4.20
N PRO A 68 -20.77 -9.82 3.24
CA PRO A 68 -22.06 -10.49 3.40
C PRO A 68 -21.95 -12.03 3.38
N ASP A 69 -20.88 -12.58 2.79
CA ASP A 69 -20.71 -14.03 2.66
C ASP A 69 -20.02 -14.65 3.89
N ALA A 70 -19.44 -13.83 4.77
CA ALA A 70 -18.67 -14.26 5.95
C ALA A 70 -19.49 -14.20 7.26
N LEU A 71 -20.55 -14.99 7.36
CA LEU A 71 -21.39 -15.06 8.57
C LEU A 71 -20.84 -16.07 9.59
N PHE A 72 -20.54 -15.61 10.81
CA PHE A 72 -20.11 -16.45 11.93
C PHE A 72 -21.11 -16.41 13.09
N LEU A 73 -21.43 -17.58 13.65
CA LEU A 73 -22.27 -17.72 14.84
C LEU A 73 -21.44 -18.29 16.00
N THR A 74 -21.35 -17.56 17.10
CA THR A 74 -20.71 -18.02 18.34
C THR A 74 -21.78 -18.42 19.35
N VAL A 75 -21.76 -19.67 19.81
CA VAL A 75 -22.69 -20.19 20.83
C VAL A 75 -21.91 -20.57 22.07
N TYR A 76 -22.33 -20.07 23.23
CA TYR A 76 -21.75 -20.41 24.53
C TYR A 76 -22.52 -21.57 25.14
N LEU A 77 -21.85 -22.70 25.36
CA LEU A 77 -22.42 -23.85 26.05
C LEU A 77 -22.09 -23.80 27.55
N PRO A 78 -23.08 -23.88 28.44
CA PRO A 78 -22.82 -23.97 29.88
C PRO A 78 -22.22 -25.34 30.22
N GLN A 79 -21.07 -25.36 30.88
CA GLN A 79 -20.52 -26.58 31.47
C GLN A 79 -21.22 -26.85 32.80
N GLN A 80 -22.06 -27.88 32.84
CA GLN A 80 -22.65 -28.35 34.09
C GLN A 80 -21.63 -29.24 34.81
N HIS A 81 -21.43 -28.96 36.10
CA HIS A 81 -20.52 -29.64 37.01
C HIS A 81 -21.29 -30.56 37.96
#